data_AF-A0A9X2ACW9-F1
#
_entry.id   AF-A0A9X2ACW9-F1
#
_cell.length_a   1.000
_cell.length_b   1.000
_cell.length_c   1.000
_cell.angle_alpha   90.00
_cell.angle_beta   90.00
_cell.angle_gamma   90.00
#
_symmetry.space_group_name_H-M   'P 1'
#
loop_
_entity.id
_entity.type
_entity.pdbx_description
1 polymer ?
#
loop_
_entity_poly.entity_id
_entity_poly.type
_entity_poly.pdbx_seq_one_letter_code
_entity_poly.pdbx_strand_id
1 'polypeptide(L)'
;MRTKEIKDKDFESILRTELEGINDLELMILKGHILIEYSLNKFIDDINEGNLDIDKTNFNFSSKIRIAEFLGLFKKKDHLKESIDDINKLRNQIAHQLKYDEKLMQKIIALYLKLNIPGSRISKEKNDIENFYFIIIVNCGLIMGKKLGQQKIKNFTTNTLQNLRSQNPKKFDLDFKNFNNQKTENE
;
A
#
# COMPACT_ATOMS: atom_id res chain seq x y z
N MET A 1 13.01 14.77 6.53
CA MET A 1 11.80 15.21 7.24
C MET A 1 11.53 14.17 8.32
N ARG A 2 11.57 14.52 9.61
CA ARG A 2 11.23 13.56 10.68
C ARG A 2 9.73 13.36 10.68
N THR A 3 9.28 12.20 10.22
CA THR A 3 7.90 11.73 10.33
C THR A 3 7.58 11.63 11.81
N LYS A 4 6.80 12.59 12.35
CA LYS A 4 6.13 12.39 13.65
C LYS A 4 5.37 11.07 13.57
N GLU A 5 5.26 10.36 14.69
CA GLU A 5 4.50 9.13 14.78
C GLU A 5 3.01 9.43 14.52
N ILE A 6 2.63 9.38 13.26
CA ILE A 6 1.27 9.59 12.79
C ILE A 6 0.52 8.29 13.00
N LYS A 7 -0.63 8.37 13.68
CA LYS A 7 -1.50 7.20 13.85
C LYS A 7 -2.16 6.89 12.52
N ASP A 8 -2.37 5.61 12.23
CA ASP A 8 -2.99 5.16 10.97
C ASP A 8 -4.33 5.85 10.66
N LYS A 9 -5.11 6.16 11.71
CA LYS A 9 -6.39 6.88 11.62
C LYS A 9 -6.27 8.32 11.09
N ASP A 10 -5.08 8.90 11.13
CA ASP A 10 -4.82 10.26 10.70
C ASP A 10 -4.29 10.31 9.25
N PHE A 11 -4.01 9.15 8.63
CA PHE A 11 -3.40 9.11 7.30
C PHE A 11 -4.33 9.62 6.18
N GLU A 12 -5.64 9.40 6.28
CA GLU A 12 -6.61 10.02 5.36
C GLU A 12 -6.52 11.55 5.41
N SER A 13 -6.42 12.11 6.63
CA SER A 13 -6.29 13.56 6.82
C SER A 13 -5.02 14.08 6.16
N ILE A 14 -3.91 13.33 6.22
CA ILE A 14 -2.66 13.70 5.57
C ILE A 14 -2.81 13.68 4.05
N LEU A 15 -3.39 12.61 3.48
CA LEU A 15 -3.61 12.53 2.03
C LEU A 15 -4.41 13.74 1.53
N ARG A 16 -5.49 14.10 2.23
CA ARG A 16 -6.30 15.27 1.88
C ARG A 16 -5.51 16.56 2.01
N THR A 17 -4.90 16.79 3.17
CA THR A 17 -4.14 18.03 3.46
C THR A 17 -3.00 18.25 2.47
N GLU A 18 -2.30 17.18 2.09
CA GLU A 18 -1.14 17.28 1.22
C GLU A 18 -1.50 17.37 -0.26
N LEU A 19 -2.65 16.85 -0.70
CA LEU A 19 -3.01 16.79 -2.12
C LEU A 19 -4.10 17.77 -2.55
N GLU A 20 -4.94 18.23 -1.62
CA GLU A 20 -6.07 19.13 -1.92
C GLU A 20 -5.57 20.50 -2.40
N GLY A 21 -6.23 21.03 -3.43
CA GLY A 21 -5.90 22.33 -4.02
C GLY A 21 -4.66 22.34 -4.93
N ILE A 22 -3.98 21.21 -5.14
CA ILE A 22 -2.89 21.13 -6.11
C ILE A 22 -3.48 21.14 -7.53
N ASN A 23 -3.15 22.19 -8.27
CA ASN A 23 -3.52 22.36 -9.68
C ASN A 23 -2.32 22.18 -10.63
N ASP A 24 -1.17 21.79 -10.10
CA ASP A 24 0.05 21.51 -10.86
C ASP A 24 0.37 20.01 -10.83
N LEU A 25 0.48 19.41 -12.00
CA LEU A 25 0.61 17.97 -12.15
C LEU A 25 1.99 17.47 -11.75
N GLU A 26 3.04 18.25 -11.95
CA GLU A 26 4.39 17.90 -11.50
C GLU A 26 4.44 17.86 -9.97
N LEU A 27 3.90 18.87 -9.30
CA LEU A 27 3.76 18.90 -7.85
C LEU A 27 2.89 17.75 -7.33
N MET A 28 1.81 17.40 -8.04
CA MET A 28 0.97 16.24 -7.71
C MET A 28 1.78 14.93 -7.78
N ILE A 29 2.59 14.73 -8.82
CA ILE A 29 3.49 13.56 -8.95
C ILE A 29 4.54 13.57 -7.82
N LEU A 30 5.11 14.73 -7.51
CA LEU A 30 6.11 14.88 -6.46
C LEU A 30 5.54 14.62 -5.06
N LYS A 31 4.37 15.14 -4.70
CA LYS A 31 3.77 14.81 -3.40
C LYS A 31 3.21 13.39 -3.37
N GLY A 32 2.66 12.92 -4.49
CA GLY A 32 2.14 11.56 -4.64
C GLY A 32 3.18 10.49 -4.36
N HIS A 33 4.39 10.59 -4.93
CA HIS A 33 5.43 9.60 -4.66
C HIS A 33 5.88 9.60 -3.20
N ILE A 34 5.95 10.77 -2.54
CA ILE A 34 6.32 10.88 -1.12
C ILE A 34 5.28 10.17 -0.25
N LEU A 35 3.99 10.33 -0.55
CA LEU A 35 2.91 9.67 0.19
C LEU A 35 2.88 8.16 -0.03
N ILE A 36 3.19 7.71 -1.24
CA ILE A 36 3.37 6.28 -1.53
C ILE A 36 4.59 5.74 -0.80
N GLU A 37 5.71 6.46 -0.78
CA GLU A 37 6.92 6.08 -0.05
C GLU A 37 6.65 5.95 1.45
N TYR A 38 5.95 6.93 2.01
CA TYR A 38 5.49 6.90 3.39
C TYR A 38 4.62 5.66 3.67
N SER A 39 3.70 5.33 2.76
CA SER A 39 2.84 4.14 2.88
C SER A 39 3.66 2.85 2.84
N LEU A 40 4.66 2.77 1.96
CA LEU A 40 5.59 1.64 1.89
C LEU A 40 6.38 1.50 3.19
N ASN A 41 6.93 2.59 3.72
CA ASN A 41 7.64 2.56 5.01
C ASN A 41 6.75 2.00 6.12
N LYS A 42 5.52 2.52 6.24
CA LYS A 42 4.57 2.03 7.24
C LYS A 42 4.19 0.56 7.07
N PHE A 43 4.08 0.09 5.83
CA PHE A 43 3.87 -1.33 5.58
C PHE A 43 5.08 -2.18 6.01
N ILE A 44 6.30 -1.76 5.66
CA ILE A 44 7.52 -2.50 5.96
C ILE A 44 7.78 -2.53 7.48
N ASP A 45 7.68 -1.39 8.15
CA ASP A 45 7.93 -1.25 9.59
C ASP A 45 7.01 -2.15 10.42
N ASP A 46 5.75 -2.29 10.02
CA ASP A 46 4.75 -3.11 10.72
C ASP A 46 5.01 -4.61 10.62
N ILE A 47 5.58 -5.06 9.50
CA ILE A 47 5.83 -6.47 9.23
C ILE A 47 7.20 -6.87 9.76
N ASN A 48 8.15 -5.94 9.73
CA ASN A 48 9.47 -6.16 10.27
C ASN A 48 9.40 -6.33 11.80
N GLU A 49 9.56 -7.57 12.27
CA GLU A 49 9.62 -7.87 13.70
C GLU A 49 10.95 -7.49 14.36
N GLY A 50 11.96 -7.13 13.55
CA GLY A 50 13.25 -6.65 14.02
C GLY A 50 13.23 -5.15 14.36
N ASN A 51 14.23 -4.68 15.10
CA ASN A 51 14.40 -3.26 15.44
C ASN A 51 14.96 -2.41 14.28
N LEU A 52 14.77 -2.84 13.03
CA LEU A 52 15.21 -2.06 11.88
C LEU A 52 14.25 -0.90 11.65
N ASP A 53 14.77 0.30 11.82
CA ASP A 53 14.08 1.54 11.48
C ASP A 53 14.34 1.86 10.00
N ILE A 54 13.32 1.65 9.15
CA ILE A 54 13.43 1.87 7.70
C ILE A 54 13.72 3.34 7.38
N ASP A 55 13.19 4.26 8.17
CA ASP A 55 13.42 5.69 7.99
C ASP A 55 14.88 6.07 8.28
N LYS A 56 15.60 5.31 9.12
CA LYS A 56 17.04 5.53 9.40
C LYS A 56 17.98 4.82 8.44
N THR A 57 17.53 3.79 7.73
CA THR A 57 18.42 2.99 6.88
C THR A 57 18.69 3.59 5.50
N ASN A 58 18.11 4.74 5.17
CA ASN A 58 18.30 5.47 3.90
C ASN A 58 18.09 4.59 2.65
N PHE A 59 17.17 3.63 2.70
CA PHE A 59 16.82 2.87 1.51
C PHE A 59 16.17 3.80 0.47
N ASN A 60 16.61 3.70 -0.78
CA ASN A 60 15.94 4.42 -1.87
C ASN A 60 14.57 3.79 -2.18
N PHE A 61 13.73 4.55 -2.89
CA PHE A 61 12.37 4.14 -3.25
C PHE A 61 12.31 2.76 -3.92
N SER A 62 13.19 2.50 -4.90
CA SER A 62 13.22 1.22 -5.62
C SER A 62 13.57 0.03 -4.70
N SER A 63 14.47 0.23 -3.73
CA SER A 63 14.79 -0.77 -2.72
C SER A 63 13.59 -1.05 -1.80
N LYS A 64 12.83 -0.01 -1.42
CA LYS A 64 11.61 -0.14 -0.63
C LYS A 64 10.53 -0.94 -1.36
N ILE A 65 10.34 -0.73 -2.66
CA ILE A 65 9.42 -1.55 -3.48
C ILE A 65 9.84 -3.03 -3.41
N ARG A 66 11.14 -3.33 -3.61
CA ARG A 66 11.64 -4.71 -3.58
C ARG A 66 11.44 -5.35 -2.21
N ILE A 67 11.72 -4.64 -1.13
CA ILE A 67 11.49 -5.12 0.24
C ILE A 67 10.00 -5.43 0.42
N ALA A 68 9.11 -4.50 0.05
CA ALA A 68 7.67 -4.71 0.17
C ALA A 68 7.18 -5.90 -0.69
N GLU A 69 7.78 -6.12 -1.87
CA GLU A 69 7.54 -7.31 -2.70
C GLU A 69 7.93 -8.59 -1.97
N PHE A 70 9.13 -8.66 -1.38
CA PHE A 70 9.57 -9.80 -0.57
C PHE A 70 8.66 -10.06 0.64
N LEU A 71 8.11 -9.00 1.24
CA LEU A 71 7.16 -9.07 2.35
C LEU A 71 5.71 -9.38 1.91
N GLY A 72 5.49 -9.64 0.62
CA GLY A 72 4.19 -10.09 0.10
C GLY A 72 3.15 -8.99 -0.07
N LEU A 73 3.58 -7.72 -0.21
CA LEU A 73 2.68 -6.62 -0.57
C LEU A 73 2.03 -6.88 -1.92
N PHE A 74 2.85 -7.26 -2.91
CA PHE A 74 2.44 -7.43 -4.30
C PHE A 74 2.24 -8.90 -4.65
N LYS A 75 1.25 -9.17 -5.50
CA LYS A 75 1.07 -10.49 -6.14
C LYS A 75 1.86 -10.60 -7.45
N LYS A 76 1.88 -11.79 -8.05
CA LYS A 76 2.37 -11.96 -9.42
C LYS A 76 1.48 -11.17 -10.38
N LYS A 77 2.08 -10.31 -11.23
CA LYS A 77 1.38 -9.38 -12.14
C LYS A 77 0.46 -8.38 -11.40
N ASP A 78 0.98 -7.80 -10.32
CA ASP A 78 0.23 -6.81 -9.55
C ASP A 78 0.22 -5.43 -10.21
N HIS A 79 -0.97 -4.93 -10.52
CA HIS A 79 -1.15 -3.60 -11.07
C HIS A 79 -0.73 -2.49 -10.10
N LEU A 80 -0.79 -2.74 -8.78
CA LEU A 80 -0.29 -1.82 -7.77
C LEU A 80 1.21 -1.61 -7.94
N LYS A 81 1.97 -2.70 -8.12
CA LYS A 81 3.42 -2.64 -8.33
C LYS A 81 3.75 -1.91 -9.63
N GLU A 82 3.06 -2.25 -10.72
CA GLU A 82 3.25 -1.59 -12.02
C GLU A 82 3.01 -0.07 -11.91
N SER A 83 1.93 0.34 -11.26
CA SER A 83 1.62 1.76 -11.04
C SER A 83 2.70 2.46 -10.22
N ILE A 84 3.17 1.86 -9.12
CA ILE A 84 4.19 2.47 -8.26
C ILE A 84 5.53 2.59 -9.01
N ASP A 85 5.90 1.57 -9.78
CA ASP A 85 7.10 1.59 -10.63
C ASP A 85 7.02 2.72 -11.68
N ASP A 86 5.86 2.90 -12.32
CA ASP A 86 5.66 3.95 -13.33
C ASP A 86 5.60 5.35 -12.71
N ILE A 87 5.01 5.52 -11.51
CA ILE A 87 5.06 6.78 -10.75
C ILE A 87 6.50 7.15 -10.37
N ASN A 88 7.31 6.17 -9.93
CA ASN A 88 8.72 6.40 -9.62
C ASN A 88 9.51 6.86 -10.86
N LYS A 89 9.20 6.32 -12.05
CA LYS A 89 9.79 6.79 -13.31
C LYS A 89 9.40 8.24 -13.61
N LEU A 90 8.13 8.61 -13.49
CA LEU A 90 7.68 10.01 -13.66
C LEU A 90 8.44 10.95 -12.71
N ARG A 91 8.57 10.57 -11.44
CA ARG A 91 9.35 11.34 -10.46
C ARG A 91 10.81 11.50 -10.87
N ASN A 92 11.47 10.43 -11.31
CA ASN A 92 12.86 10.47 -11.74
C ASN A 92 13.03 11.37 -12.98
N GLN A 93 12.08 11.36 -13.91
CA GLN A 93 12.08 12.27 -15.06
C GLN A 93 12.00 13.72 -14.60
N ILE A 94 11.07 14.06 -13.69
CA ILE A 94 10.98 15.42 -13.14
C ILE A 94 12.30 15.83 -12.46
N ALA A 95 12.88 14.95 -11.64
CA ALA A 95 14.11 15.25 -10.91
C ALA A 95 15.34 15.45 -11.82
N HIS A 96 15.42 14.74 -12.96
CA HIS A 96 16.59 14.77 -13.83
C HIS A 96 16.42 15.62 -15.09
N GLN A 97 15.19 15.84 -15.53
CA GLN A 97 14.85 16.48 -16.81
C GLN A 97 13.92 17.70 -16.65
N LEU A 98 13.43 17.97 -15.43
CA LEU A 98 12.47 19.05 -15.13
C LEU A 98 11.19 18.98 -15.98
N LYS A 99 10.84 17.77 -16.44
CA LYS A 99 9.65 17.41 -17.23
C LYS A 99 9.32 15.94 -16.97
N TYR A 100 8.10 15.52 -17.25
CA TYR A 100 7.68 14.12 -17.21
C TYR A 100 7.14 13.65 -18.56
N ASP A 101 7.10 12.32 -18.76
CA ASP A 101 6.49 11.71 -19.94
C ASP A 101 4.97 11.63 -19.83
N GLU A 102 4.26 12.50 -20.53
CA GLU A 102 2.80 12.51 -20.60
C GLU A 102 2.21 11.17 -21.06
N LYS A 103 2.90 10.43 -21.95
CA LYS A 103 2.41 9.12 -22.41
C LYS A 103 2.44 8.09 -21.29
N LEU A 104 3.48 8.14 -20.46
CA LEU A 104 3.59 7.28 -19.29
C LEU A 104 2.48 7.61 -18.28
N MET A 105 2.19 8.89 -18.05
CA MET A 105 1.07 9.29 -17.21
C MET A 105 -0.28 8.80 -17.75
N GLN A 106 -0.54 8.99 -19.05
CA GLN A 106 -1.76 8.52 -19.70
C GLN A 106 -1.90 6.99 -19.61
N LYS A 107 -0.78 6.26 -19.71
CA LYS A 107 -0.74 4.80 -19.48
C LYS A 107 -1.20 4.45 -18.06
N ILE A 108 -0.75 5.16 -17.03
CA ILE A 108 -1.16 4.94 -15.64
C ILE A 108 -2.67 5.21 -15.49
N ILE A 109 -3.17 6.33 -16.02
CA ILE A 109 -4.61 6.66 -15.95
C ILE A 109 -5.45 5.58 -16.67
N ALA A 110 -5.05 5.19 -17.88
CA ALA A 110 -5.73 4.15 -18.65
C ALA A 110 -5.73 2.79 -17.93
N LEU A 111 -4.65 2.44 -17.23
CA LEU A 111 -4.59 1.24 -16.41
C LEU A 111 -5.70 1.26 -15.35
N TYR A 112 -5.84 2.34 -14.58
CA TYR A 112 -6.84 2.42 -13.52
C TYR A 112 -8.28 2.48 -14.04
N LEU A 113 -8.51 3.19 -15.14
CA LEU A 113 -9.82 3.20 -15.82
C LEU A 113 -10.23 1.78 -16.24
N LYS A 114 -9.28 0.97 -16.73
CA LYS A 114 -9.52 -0.43 -17.11
C LYS A 114 -9.79 -1.33 -15.90
N LEU A 115 -9.10 -1.10 -14.79
CA LEU A 115 -9.29 -1.89 -13.57
C LEU A 115 -10.64 -1.65 -12.89
N ASN A 116 -11.25 -0.49 -13.12
CA ASN A 116 -12.55 -0.12 -12.56
C ASN A 116 -12.63 -0.40 -11.05
N ILE A 117 -11.65 0.11 -10.30
CA ILE A 117 -11.50 -0.19 -8.88
C ILE A 117 -12.73 0.34 -8.12
N PRO A 118 -13.50 -0.54 -7.44
CA PRO A 118 -14.71 -0.12 -6.75
C PRO A 118 -14.46 0.99 -5.74
N GLY A 119 -15.32 2.02 -5.75
CA GLY A 119 -15.20 3.18 -4.87
C GLY A 119 -14.10 4.17 -5.28
N SER A 120 -13.26 3.86 -6.27
CA SER A 120 -12.41 4.87 -6.88
C SER A 120 -13.26 5.88 -7.65
N ARG A 121 -12.86 7.16 -7.61
CA ARG A 121 -13.54 8.23 -8.36
C ARG A 121 -12.88 8.53 -9.70
N ILE A 122 -12.02 7.63 -10.18
CA ILE A 122 -11.26 7.74 -11.43
C ILE A 122 -12.24 7.55 -12.59
N SER A 123 -12.27 8.48 -13.55
CA SER A 123 -13.24 8.44 -14.67
C SER A 123 -12.75 9.19 -15.90
N LYS A 124 -13.31 8.88 -17.07
CA LYS A 124 -12.89 9.49 -18.36
C LYS A 124 -13.28 10.96 -18.47
N GLU A 125 -14.26 11.39 -17.69
CA GLU A 125 -14.79 12.75 -17.68
C GLU A 125 -13.93 13.70 -16.84
N LYS A 126 -13.03 13.16 -16.02
CA LYS A 126 -12.10 13.94 -15.19
C LYS A 126 -10.85 14.29 -15.97
N ASN A 127 -10.25 15.42 -15.60
CA ASN A 127 -8.93 15.78 -16.12
C ASN A 127 -7.83 14.88 -15.52
N ASP A 128 -6.62 15.00 -16.08
CA ASP A 128 -5.48 14.16 -15.69
C ASP A 128 -5.08 14.35 -14.23
N ILE A 129 -5.08 15.60 -13.73
CA ILE A 129 -4.72 15.91 -12.34
C ILE A 129 -5.71 15.27 -11.37
N GLU A 130 -7.01 15.40 -11.63
CA GLU A 130 -8.06 14.80 -10.80
C GLU A 130 -7.97 13.27 -10.80
N ASN A 131 -7.75 12.67 -11.96
CA ASN A 131 -7.57 11.22 -12.05
C ASN A 131 -6.31 10.79 -11.29
N PHE A 132 -5.20 11.50 -11.45
CA PHE A 132 -3.94 11.18 -10.79
C PHE A 132 -4.02 11.34 -9.26
N TYR A 133 -4.73 12.36 -8.78
CA TYR A 133 -5.09 12.52 -7.36
C TYR A 133 -5.75 11.25 -6.80
N PHE A 134 -6.78 10.74 -7.47
CA PHE A 134 -7.46 9.52 -7.01
C PHE A 134 -6.58 8.27 -7.15
N ILE A 135 -5.70 8.21 -8.16
CA ILE A 135 -4.73 7.12 -8.31
C ILE A 135 -3.76 7.08 -7.13
N ILE A 136 -3.25 8.23 -6.67
CA ILE A 136 -2.39 8.30 -5.48
C ILE A 136 -3.15 7.78 -4.25
N ILE A 137 -4.39 8.23 -4.04
CA ILE A 137 -5.23 7.77 -2.92
C ILE A 137 -5.43 6.26 -2.97
N VAL A 138 -5.76 5.71 -4.13
CA VAL A 138 -5.97 4.26 -4.28
C VAL A 138 -4.69 3.49 -4.01
N ASN A 139 -3.54 3.92 -4.55
CA ASN A 139 -2.25 3.29 -4.28
C ASN A 139 -1.95 3.25 -2.78
N CYS A 140 -2.04 4.40 -2.10
CA CYS A 140 -1.78 4.49 -0.65
C CYS A 140 -2.79 3.65 0.15
N GLY A 141 -4.07 3.70 -0.23
CA GLY A 141 -5.14 2.94 0.41
C GLY A 141 -4.97 1.42 0.28
N LEU A 142 -4.52 0.93 -0.88
CA LEU A 142 -4.23 -0.50 -1.08
C LEU A 142 -3.05 -0.96 -0.21
N ILE A 143 -1.98 -0.17 -0.12
CA ILE A 143 -0.82 -0.47 0.73
C ILE A 143 -1.23 -0.52 2.21
N MET A 144 -1.92 0.51 2.69
CA MET A 144 -2.39 0.59 4.08
C MET A 144 -3.43 -0.48 4.40
N GLY A 145 -4.32 -0.80 3.45
CA GLY A 145 -5.29 -1.89 3.61
C GLY A 145 -4.62 -3.24 3.80
N LYS A 146 -3.54 -3.51 3.05
CA LYS A 146 -2.75 -4.74 3.20
C LYS A 146 -2.06 -4.80 4.57
N LYS A 147 -1.42 -3.70 4.99
CA LYS A 147 -0.81 -3.53 6.32
C LYS A 147 -1.80 -3.87 7.44
N LEU A 148 -2.96 -3.20 7.45
CA LEU A 148 -4.00 -3.41 8.46
C LEU A 148 -4.54 -4.85 8.43
N GLY A 149 -4.68 -5.45 7.25
CA GLY A 149 -5.07 -6.84 7.11
C GLY A 149 -4.09 -7.81 7.77
N GLN A 150 -2.79 -7.62 7.53
CA GLN A 150 -1.74 -8.44 8.15
C GLN A 150 -1.66 -8.26 9.66
N GLN A 151 -1.77 -7.03 10.17
CA GLN A 151 -1.84 -6.77 11.61
C GLN A 151 -3.02 -7.51 12.26
N LYS A 152 -4.21 -7.46 11.64
CA LYS A 152 -5.40 -8.16 12.16
C LYS A 152 -5.19 -9.67 12.20
N ILE A 153 -4.59 -10.24 11.15
CA ILE A 153 -4.26 -11.68 11.11
C ILE A 153 -3.27 -12.02 12.22
N LYS A 154 -2.18 -11.27 12.37
CA LYS A 154 -1.17 -11.48 13.42
C LYS A 154 -1.77 -11.38 14.82
N ASN A 155 -2.57 -10.36 15.09
CA ASN A 155 -3.24 -10.21 16.39
C ASN A 155 -4.19 -11.37 16.69
N PHE A 156 -4.93 -11.83 15.68
CA PHE A 156 -5.81 -12.98 15.83
C PHE A 156 -5.03 -14.27 16.10
N THR A 157 -3.95 -14.54 15.34
CA THR A 157 -3.17 -15.77 15.50
C THR A 157 -2.33 -15.79 16.77
N THR A 158 -1.72 -14.66 17.14
CA THR A 158 -0.88 -14.57 18.33
C THR A 158 -1.72 -14.46 19.59
N ASN A 159 -2.66 -13.51 19.69
CA ASN A 159 -3.33 -13.27 20.97
C ASN A 159 -4.56 -14.15 21.13
N THR A 160 -5.46 -14.16 20.15
CA THR A 160 -6.75 -14.85 20.29
C THR A 160 -6.57 -16.36 20.33
N LEU A 161 -5.86 -16.94 19.36
CA LEU A 161 -5.68 -18.40 19.32
C LEU A 161 -4.83 -18.92 20.48
N GLN A 162 -3.77 -18.22 20.89
CA GLN A 162 -2.97 -18.65 22.04
C GLN A 162 -3.75 -18.56 23.35
N ASN A 163 -4.58 -17.51 23.53
CA ASN A 163 -5.45 -17.39 24.71
C ASN A 163 -6.49 -18.52 24.74
N LEU A 164 -7.17 -18.80 23.63
CA LEU A 164 -8.14 -19.90 23.54
C LEU A 164 -7.50 -21.25 23.83
N ARG A 165 -6.31 -21.50 23.28
CA ARG A 165 -5.55 -22.72 23.54
C ARG A 165 -5.14 -22.83 25.01
N SER A 166 -4.74 -21.72 25.64
CA SER A 166 -4.36 -21.68 27.06
C SER A 166 -5.55 -21.93 28.00
N GLN A 167 -6.74 -21.46 27.63
CA GLN A 167 -7.97 -21.67 28.42
C GLN A 167 -8.48 -23.11 28.37
N ASN A 168 -8.43 -23.77 27.20
CA ASN A 168 -8.86 -25.17 27.07
C ASN A 168 -8.11 -25.91 25.94
N PRO A 169 -6.91 -26.45 26.22
CA PRO A 169 -6.05 -27.04 25.20
C PRO A 169 -6.70 -28.22 24.45
N LYS A 170 -7.36 -29.12 25.19
CA LYS A 170 -7.97 -30.33 24.62
C LYS A 170 -9.11 -30.00 23.65
N LYS A 171 -9.96 -29.03 24.03
CA LYS A 171 -11.05 -28.57 23.16
C LYS A 171 -10.50 -27.87 21.92
N PHE A 172 -9.52 -26.97 22.10
CA PHE A 172 -8.88 -26.28 20.98
C PHE A 172 -8.27 -27.25 19.97
N ASP A 173 -7.50 -28.24 20.42
CA ASP A 173 -6.87 -29.22 19.54
C ASP A 173 -7.90 -30.09 18.80
N LEU A 174 -9.03 -30.40 19.43
CA LEU A 174 -10.13 -31.13 18.81
C LEU A 174 -10.83 -30.28 17.74
N ASP A 175 -11.18 -29.03 18.05
CA ASP A 175 -11.84 -28.09 17.14
C ASP A 175 -10.94 -27.80 15.92
N PHE A 176 -9.64 -27.63 16.14
CA PHE A 176 -8.66 -27.39 15.07
C PHE A 176 -8.50 -28.60 14.14
N LYS A 177 -8.52 -29.83 14.68
CA LYS A 177 -8.52 -31.06 13.86
C LYS A 177 -9.77 -31.17 13.00
N ASN A 178 -10.94 -30.90 13.58
CA ASN A 178 -12.21 -30.97 12.87
C ASN A 178 -12.28 -29.94 11.73
N PHE A 179 -11.75 -28.74 11.94
CA PHE A 179 -11.66 -27.71 10.90
C PHE A 179 -10.83 -28.16 9.68
N ASN A 180 -9.71 -28.87 9.89
CA ASN A 180 -8.88 -29.36 8.79
C ASN A 180 -9.57 -30.46 7.97
N ASN A 181 -10.33 -31.34 8.63
CA ASN A 181 -11.01 -32.45 7.95
C ASN A 181 -12.19 -31.98 7.07
N GLN A 182 -12.85 -30.88 7.42
CA GLN A 182 -13.94 -30.32 6.60
C GLN A 182 -13.48 -29.72 5.27
N LYS A 183 -12.20 -29.36 5.15
CA LYS A 183 -11.64 -28.85 3.88
C LYS A 183 -11.36 -29.96 2.87
N THR A 184 -10.96 -31.13 3.34
CA THR A 184 -10.63 -32.28 2.48
C THR A 184 -11.85 -32.99 1.89
N GLU A 185 -13.06 -32.73 2.38
CA GLU A 185 -14.29 -33.33 1.84
C GLU A 185 -14.96 -32.48 0.75
N ASN A 186 -14.46 -31.26 0.51
CA ASN A 186 -15.00 -30.33 -0.48
C ASN A 186 -14.05 -30.09 -1.67
N GLU A 187 -12.96 -30.87 -1.77
CA GLU A 187 -12.04 -30.93 -2.92
C GLU A 187 -12.22 -32.27 -3.65
#